data_AF-A0A7Y5G1E3-F1
#
_entry.id   AF-A0A7Y5G1E3-F1
#
_cell.length_a   1.000
_cell.length_b   1.000
_cell.length_c   1.000
_cell.angle_alpha   90.00
_cell.angle_beta   90.00
_cell.angle_gamma   90.00
#
_symmetry.space_group_name_H-M   'P 1'
#
loop_
_entity.id
_entity.type
_entity.pdbx_description
1 polymer ?
#
loop_
_entity_poly.entity_id
_entity_poly.type
_entity_poly.pdbx_seq_one_letter_code
_entity_poly.pdbx_strand_id
1 'polypeptide(L)'
;MIHIPLLRAGRPYKSLETAPLKHFRDDEPVAVVSQANTGVIAKDLAQAESHRRRLQEIPIKELLNICSRAADYFMNAELPIDGAMQSPNEYVQQLSATTGMPHALCRNNMEKIRRVLAEMPEILHGLMHGLDLEILDSGWIVRNESLLSFFCQANALGAILPSNS
;
A
#
# COMPACT_ATOMS: atom_id res chain seq x y z
N MET A 1 -16.89 -14.56 -9.69
CA MET A 1 -15.61 -13.95 -10.11
C MET A 1 -15.32 -12.81 -9.17
N ILE A 2 -14.14 -12.77 -8.54
CA ILE A 2 -13.81 -11.76 -7.55
C ILE A 2 -13.71 -10.40 -8.23
N HIS A 3 -14.30 -9.37 -7.62
CA HIS A 3 -14.12 -7.99 -8.04
C HIS A 3 -13.07 -7.31 -7.16
N ILE A 4 -12.09 -6.65 -7.77
CA ILE A 4 -11.08 -5.86 -7.07
C ILE A 4 -11.51 -4.39 -7.18
N PRO A 5 -12.00 -3.76 -6.09
CA PRO A 5 -12.44 -2.38 -6.12
C PRO A 5 -11.24 -1.41 -6.14
N LEU A 6 -11.51 -0.16 -6.51
CA LEU A 6 -10.58 0.93 -6.16
C LEU A 6 -10.67 1.19 -4.66
N LEU A 7 -9.55 1.53 -4.02
CA LEU A 7 -9.55 2.06 -2.66
C LEU A 7 -9.39 3.57 -2.71
N ARG A 8 -10.43 4.31 -2.31
CA ARG A 8 -10.46 5.77 -2.30
C ARG A 8 -10.55 6.27 -0.86
N ALA A 9 -9.48 6.88 -0.36
CA ALA A 9 -9.34 7.25 1.05
C ALA A 9 -9.70 6.10 2.02
N GLY A 10 -9.24 4.89 1.70
CA GLY A 10 -9.49 3.67 2.50
C GLY A 10 -10.87 3.04 2.31
N ARG A 11 -11.72 3.56 1.41
CA ARG A 11 -13.06 3.00 1.15
C ARG A 11 -13.11 2.29 -0.20
N PRO A 12 -13.64 1.05 -0.26
CA PRO A 12 -13.92 0.37 -1.53
C PRO A 12 -14.87 1.18 -2.42
N TYR A 13 -14.52 1.31 -3.69
CA TYR A 13 -15.31 1.96 -4.72
C TYR A 13 -15.33 1.11 -5.99
N LYS A 14 -16.53 0.70 -6.40
CA LYS A 14 -16.77 -0.04 -7.64
C LYS A 14 -16.96 0.96 -8.79
N SER A 15 -16.04 0.93 -9.75
CA SER A 15 -16.10 1.79 -10.93
C SER A 15 -17.08 1.25 -11.97
N LEU A 16 -17.58 2.14 -12.84
CA LEU A 16 -18.31 1.75 -14.04
C LEU A 16 -17.38 1.09 -15.05
N GLU A 17 -16.14 1.58 -15.14
CA GLU A 17 -15.12 1.02 -16.01
C GLU A 17 -14.35 -0.07 -15.26
N THR A 18 -14.25 -1.24 -15.88
CA THR A 18 -13.58 -2.39 -15.28
C THR A 18 -12.75 -3.13 -16.33
N ALA A 19 -11.70 -3.80 -15.88
CA ALA A 19 -10.84 -4.62 -16.72
C ALA A 19 -10.77 -6.05 -16.19
N PRO A 20 -10.87 -7.08 -17.07
CA PRO A 20 -10.66 -8.46 -16.66
C PRO A 20 -9.17 -8.70 -16.37
N LEU A 21 -8.89 -9.39 -15.28
CA LEU A 21 -7.61 -10.05 -15.05
C LEU A 21 -7.72 -11.46 -15.62
N LYS A 22 -6.85 -11.77 -16.59
CA LYS A 22 -6.89 -13.02 -17.35
C LYS A 22 -5.83 -13.98 -16.86
N HIS A 23 -6.12 -15.26 -16.95
CA HIS A 23 -5.14 -16.31 -16.70
C HIS A 23 -4.11 -16.36 -17.83
N PHE A 24 -2.83 -16.47 -17.48
CA PHE A 24 -1.72 -16.26 -18.42
C PHE A 24 -1.62 -17.31 -19.54
N ARG A 25 -2.27 -18.47 -19.40
CA ARG A 25 -2.14 -19.60 -20.35
C ARG A 25 -3.26 -19.69 -21.38
N ASP A 26 -4.49 -19.40 -20.97
CA ASP A 26 -5.72 -19.66 -21.70
C ASP A 26 -6.61 -18.43 -21.81
N ASP A 27 -6.18 -17.27 -21.29
CA ASP A 27 -6.87 -15.99 -21.32
C ASP A 27 -8.24 -15.96 -20.59
N GLU A 28 -8.57 -17.02 -19.86
CA GLU A 28 -9.81 -17.10 -19.09
C GLU A 28 -9.82 -16.07 -17.95
N PRO A 29 -10.90 -15.30 -17.75
CA PRO A 29 -10.96 -14.27 -16.72
C PRO A 29 -11.01 -14.88 -15.32
N VAL A 30 -10.05 -14.51 -14.46
CA VAL A 30 -9.96 -14.98 -13.07
C VAL A 30 -10.48 -13.96 -12.05
N ALA A 31 -10.43 -12.67 -12.39
CA ALA A 31 -10.96 -11.57 -11.60
C ALA A 31 -11.32 -10.36 -12.47
N VAL A 32 -12.01 -9.37 -11.91
CA VAL A 32 -12.29 -8.10 -12.57
C VAL A 32 -11.87 -6.96 -11.67
N VAL A 33 -11.05 -6.04 -12.18
CA VAL A 33 -10.57 -4.88 -11.42
C VAL A 33 -11.27 -3.59 -11.87
N SER A 34 -11.70 -2.78 -10.91
CA SER A 34 -12.20 -1.43 -11.18
C SER A 34 -11.09 -0.52 -11.71
N GLN A 35 -11.37 0.24 -12.76
CA GLN A 35 -10.45 1.21 -13.34
C GLN A 35 -10.80 2.63 -12.88
N ALA A 36 -9.77 3.41 -12.55
CA ALA A 36 -9.92 4.82 -12.23
C ALA A 36 -9.83 5.64 -13.51
N ASN A 37 -10.81 6.53 -13.72
CA ASN A 37 -10.74 7.52 -14.80
C ASN A 37 -10.17 8.85 -14.28
N THR A 38 -9.83 9.75 -15.20
CA THR A 38 -9.25 11.07 -14.89
C THR A 38 -10.09 11.88 -13.90
N GLY A 39 -11.42 11.79 -13.97
CA GLY A 39 -12.32 12.51 -13.08
C GLY A 39 -12.27 12.00 -11.64
N VAL A 40 -12.19 10.68 -11.45
CA VAL A 40 -12.03 10.05 -10.12
C VAL A 40 -10.69 10.45 -9.51
N ILE A 41 -9.61 10.36 -10.29
CA ILE A 41 -8.27 10.72 -9.86
C ILE A 41 -8.21 12.21 -9.47
N ALA A 42 -8.73 13.10 -10.33
CA ALA A 42 -8.75 14.53 -10.04
C ALA A 42 -9.55 14.86 -8.77
N LYS A 43 -10.68 14.18 -8.54
CA LYS A 43 -11.49 14.35 -7.32
C LYS A 43 -10.73 13.92 -6.07
N ASP A 44 -9.97 12.82 -6.12
CA ASP A 44 -9.20 12.33 -4.97
C ASP A 44 -7.99 13.24 -4.70
N LEU A 45 -7.29 13.71 -5.75
CA LEU A 45 -6.18 14.66 -5.62
C LEU A 45 -6.63 16.02 -5.09
N ALA A 46 -7.82 16.50 -5.45
CA ALA A 46 -8.40 17.71 -4.89
C ALA A 46 -8.63 17.63 -3.37
N GLN A 47 -8.65 16.43 -2.79
CA GLN A 47 -8.78 16.19 -1.34
C GLN A 47 -7.44 15.81 -0.67
N ALA A 48 -6.33 15.73 -1.42
CA ALA A 48 -5.06 15.23 -0.92
C ALA A 48 -4.55 16.00 0.32
N GLU A 49 -4.69 17.33 0.33
CA GLU A 49 -4.28 18.15 1.49
C GLU A 49 -5.11 17.80 2.73
N SER A 50 -6.43 17.67 2.59
CA SER A 50 -7.33 17.30 3.68
C SER A 50 -7.00 15.90 4.22
N HIS A 51 -6.78 14.94 3.32
CA HIS A 51 -6.37 13.58 3.68
C HIS A 51 -5.03 13.56 4.42
N ARG A 52 -4.05 14.36 3.95
CA ARG A 52 -2.76 14.50 4.63
C ARG A 52 -2.90 15.08 6.03
N ARG A 53 -3.67 16.16 6.21
CA ARG A 53 -3.91 16.75 7.54
C ARG A 53 -4.47 15.71 8.51
N ARG A 54 -5.46 14.92 8.06
CA ARG A 54 -6.02 13.84 8.89
C ARG A 54 -5.01 12.73 9.20
N LEU A 55 -4.11 12.42 8.27
CA LEU A 55 -3.04 11.45 8.50
C LEU A 55 -2.01 11.98 9.52
N GLN A 56 -1.69 13.27 9.49
CA GLN A 56 -0.75 13.93 10.43
C GLN A 56 -1.28 14.00 11.87
N GLU A 57 -2.58 13.80 12.08
CA GLU A 57 -3.15 13.67 13.42
C GLU A 57 -2.84 12.30 14.07
N ILE A 58 -2.35 11.33 13.29
CA ILE A 58 -1.92 10.02 13.76
C ILE A 58 -0.41 10.08 14.02
N PRO A 59 0.06 9.84 15.26
CA PRO A 59 1.50 9.84 15.56
C PRO A 59 2.28 8.86 14.69
N ILE A 60 3.51 9.21 14.31
CA ILE A 60 4.37 8.37 13.46
C ILE A 60 4.52 6.95 14.03
N LYS A 61 4.62 6.83 15.35
CA LYS A 61 4.70 5.54 16.04
C LYS A 61 3.50 4.65 15.75
N GLU A 62 2.29 5.22 15.72
CA GLU A 62 1.09 4.45 15.41
C GLU A 62 1.01 4.12 13.91
N LEU A 63 1.46 5.00 13.02
CA LEU A 63 1.58 4.69 11.59
C LEU A 63 2.55 3.51 11.35
N LEU A 64 3.67 3.47 12.06
CA LEU A 64 4.62 2.35 12.00
C LEU A 64 4.01 1.04 12.57
N ASN A 65 3.24 1.13 13.65
CA ASN A 65 2.49 -0.01 14.18
C ASN A 65 1.44 -0.52 13.18
N ILE A 66 0.78 0.37 12.43
CA ILE A 66 -0.12 0.00 11.33
C ILE A 66 0.64 -0.79 10.27
N CYS A 67 1.83 -0.34 9.84
CA CYS A 67 2.66 -1.08 8.88
C CYS A 67 2.99 -2.49 9.38
N SER A 68 3.41 -2.62 10.64
CA SER A 68 3.74 -3.92 11.24
C SER A 68 2.54 -4.88 11.27
N ARG A 69 1.35 -4.39 11.70
CA ARG A 69 0.11 -5.19 11.68
C ARG A 69 -0.29 -5.58 10.25
N ALA A 70 -0.17 -4.65 9.30
CA ALA A 70 -0.48 -4.93 7.90
C ALA A 70 0.44 -6.01 7.32
N ALA A 71 1.71 -6.03 7.72
CA ALA A 71 2.65 -7.07 7.33
C ALA A 71 2.21 -8.47 7.80
N ASP A 72 1.79 -8.57 9.07
CA ASP A 72 1.28 -9.84 9.64
C ASP A 72 -0.02 -10.29 8.95
N TYR A 73 -0.98 -9.37 8.82
CA TYR A 73 -2.24 -9.66 8.13
C TYR A 73 -2.04 -10.11 6.68
N PHE A 74 -1.16 -9.46 5.93
CA PHE A 74 -0.88 -9.82 4.54
C PHE A 74 -0.34 -11.24 4.38
N MET A 75 0.42 -11.73 5.37
CA MET A 75 1.02 -13.06 5.31
C MET A 75 0.11 -14.17 5.84
N ASN A 76 -0.70 -13.85 6.85
CA ASN A 76 -1.31 -14.86 7.71
C ASN A 76 -2.83 -14.79 7.79
N ALA A 77 -3.45 -13.63 7.53
CA ALA A 77 -4.88 -13.45 7.71
C ALA A 77 -5.68 -13.77 6.45
N GLU A 78 -6.91 -14.23 6.63
CA GLU A 78 -7.93 -14.12 5.60
C GLU A 78 -8.44 -12.67 5.55
N LEU A 79 -8.41 -12.06 4.36
CA LEU A 79 -8.73 -10.65 4.17
C LEU A 79 -9.99 -10.47 3.32
N PRO A 80 -10.84 -9.46 3.63
CA PRO A 80 -12.06 -9.22 2.88
C PRO A 80 -11.79 -8.62 1.50
N ILE A 81 -12.44 -9.17 0.47
CA ILE A 81 -12.45 -8.65 -0.90
C ILE A 81 -13.83 -8.85 -1.54
N ASP A 82 -14.51 -7.75 -1.87
CA ASP A 82 -15.85 -7.72 -2.51
C ASP A 82 -16.89 -8.66 -1.85
N GLY A 83 -17.02 -8.60 -0.53
CA GLY A 83 -17.98 -9.42 0.22
C GLY A 83 -17.58 -10.90 0.35
N ALA A 84 -16.41 -11.29 -0.17
CA ALA A 84 -15.77 -12.58 0.09
C ALA A 84 -14.56 -12.41 1.00
N MET A 85 -14.01 -13.52 1.48
CA MET A 85 -12.72 -13.59 2.14
C MET A 85 -11.70 -14.21 1.19
N GLN A 86 -10.45 -13.76 1.27
CA GLN A 86 -9.32 -14.31 0.53
C GLN A 86 -8.22 -14.70 1.52
N SER A 87 -7.84 -15.96 1.49
CA SER A 87 -6.68 -16.48 2.21
C SER A 87 -5.35 -16.13 1.50
N PRO A 88 -4.21 -16.17 2.21
CA PRO A 88 -2.89 -15.97 1.60
C PRO A 88 -2.58 -16.97 0.49
N ASN A 89 -3.09 -18.20 0.59
CA ASN A 89 -2.91 -19.23 -0.44
C ASN A 89 -3.69 -18.92 -1.71
N GLU A 90 -4.93 -18.44 -1.58
CA GLU A 90 -5.73 -18.02 -2.73
C GLU A 90 -5.12 -16.79 -3.41
N TYR A 91 -4.58 -15.84 -2.63
CA TYR A 91 -3.81 -14.72 -3.18
C TYR A 91 -2.64 -15.21 -4.05
N VAL A 92 -1.83 -16.16 -3.55
CA VAL A 92 -0.70 -16.73 -4.32
C VAL A 92 -1.17 -17.41 -5.60
N GLN A 93 -2.25 -18.18 -5.54
CA GLN A 93 -2.82 -18.84 -6.73
C GLN A 93 -3.30 -17.82 -7.77
N GLN A 94 -3.99 -16.77 -7.34
CA GLN A 94 -4.48 -15.71 -8.24
C GLN A 94 -3.36 -14.86 -8.83
N LEU A 95 -2.34 -14.52 -8.03
CA LEU A 95 -1.18 -13.80 -8.52
C LEU A 95 -0.41 -14.64 -9.54
N SER A 96 -0.20 -15.93 -9.27
CA SER A 96 0.43 -16.86 -10.21
C SER A 96 -0.37 -17.00 -11.50
N ALA A 97 -1.69 -17.15 -11.39
CA ALA A 97 -2.61 -17.24 -12.52
C ALA A 97 -2.52 -16.01 -13.45
N THR A 98 -2.40 -14.80 -12.91
CA THR A 98 -2.40 -13.57 -13.72
C THR A 98 -1.02 -13.17 -14.23
N THR A 99 0.06 -13.60 -13.58
CA THR A 99 1.44 -13.19 -13.92
C THR A 99 2.26 -14.30 -14.58
N GLY A 100 1.85 -15.56 -14.44
CA GLY A 100 2.66 -16.72 -14.81
C GLY A 100 3.81 -17.03 -13.86
N MET A 101 3.96 -16.28 -12.75
CA MET A 101 5.03 -16.54 -11.78
C MET A 101 4.79 -17.84 -11.02
N PRO A 102 5.82 -18.68 -10.78
CA PRO A 102 5.71 -19.84 -9.90
C PRO A 102 5.29 -19.44 -8.47
N HIS A 103 4.51 -20.27 -7.79
CA HIS A 103 4.04 -20.01 -6.42
C HIS A 103 5.16 -19.65 -5.45
N ALA A 104 6.34 -20.28 -5.60
CA ALA A 104 7.51 -19.96 -4.77
C ALA A 104 7.98 -18.50 -4.96
N LEU A 105 7.96 -17.97 -6.18
CA LEU A 105 8.32 -16.57 -6.44
C LEU A 105 7.26 -15.60 -5.93
N CYS A 106 5.98 -15.94 -6.08
CA CYS A 106 4.89 -15.16 -5.46
C CYS A 106 5.10 -15.04 -3.94
N ARG A 107 5.39 -16.16 -3.25
CA ARG A 107 5.66 -16.16 -1.80
C ARG A 107 6.93 -15.38 -1.43
N ASN A 108 7.99 -15.50 -2.22
CA ASN A 108 9.20 -14.70 -2.00
C ASN A 108 8.93 -13.21 -2.14
N ASN A 109 8.08 -12.80 -3.09
CA ASN A 109 7.67 -11.41 -3.23
C ASN A 109 6.79 -10.96 -2.06
N MET A 110 5.88 -11.81 -1.58
CA MET A 110 5.12 -11.53 -0.36
C MET A 110 6.05 -11.27 0.84
N GLU A 111 7.07 -12.12 1.02
CA GLU A 111 8.04 -11.97 2.11
C GLU A 111 8.85 -10.67 2.00
N LYS A 112 9.22 -10.24 0.78
CA LYS A 112 9.88 -8.93 0.58
C LYS A 112 8.97 -7.78 1.04
N ILE A 113 7.69 -7.80 0.67
CA ILE A 113 6.72 -6.77 1.08
C ILE A 113 6.53 -6.79 2.59
N ARG A 114 6.32 -7.98 3.18
CA ARG A 114 6.20 -8.16 4.64
C ARG A 114 7.41 -7.56 5.36
N ARG A 115 8.61 -7.88 4.89
CA ARG A 115 9.86 -7.40 5.49
C ARG A 115 9.96 -5.88 5.45
N VAL A 116 9.69 -5.24 4.31
CA VAL A 116 9.70 -3.77 4.21
C VAL A 116 8.70 -3.13 5.17
N LEU A 117 7.49 -3.67 5.29
CA LEU A 117 6.48 -3.14 6.20
C LEU A 117 6.82 -3.37 7.68
N ALA A 118 7.38 -4.53 8.02
CA ALA A 118 7.75 -4.88 9.40
C ALA A 118 9.01 -4.17 9.88
N GLU A 119 9.98 -3.92 9.00
CA GLU A 119 11.26 -3.24 9.28
C GLU A 119 11.22 -1.74 8.92
N MET A 120 10.04 -1.17 8.69
CA MET A 120 9.88 0.24 8.35
C MET A 120 10.54 1.20 9.36
N PRO A 121 10.47 0.98 10.70
CA PRO A 121 11.17 1.82 11.67
C PRO A 121 12.68 1.85 11.45
N GLU A 122 13.31 0.69 11.24
CA GLU A 122 14.74 0.55 11.02
C GLU A 122 15.17 1.17 9.68
N ILE A 123 14.36 0.97 8.63
CA ILE A 123 14.58 1.58 7.32
C ILE A 123 14.57 3.10 7.44
N LEU A 124 13.55 3.68 8.09
CA LEU A 124 13.47 5.13 8.28
C LEU A 124 14.62 5.65 9.15
N HIS A 125 14.94 4.95 10.24
CA HIS A 125 16.07 5.34 11.09
C HIS A 125 17.39 5.38 10.31
N GLY A 126 17.64 4.38 9.44
CA GLY A 126 18.80 4.36 8.55
C GLY A 126 18.79 5.50 7.53
N LEU A 127 17.66 5.71 6.84
CA LEU A 127 17.50 6.77 5.84
C LEU A 127 17.58 8.18 6.44
N MET A 128 17.18 8.34 7.69
CA MET A 128 17.24 9.60 8.43
C MET A 128 18.54 9.76 9.22
N HIS A 129 19.57 8.96 8.93
CA HIS A 129 20.89 9.06 9.57
C HIS A 129 20.84 9.03 11.11
N GLY A 130 19.95 8.19 11.66
CA GLY A 130 19.78 7.99 13.09
C GLY A 130 19.03 9.11 13.81
N LEU A 131 18.34 10.00 13.08
CA LEU A 131 17.46 10.98 13.71
C LEU A 131 16.29 10.29 14.42
N ASP A 132 15.82 10.90 15.51
CA ASP A 132 14.59 10.50 16.15
C ASP A 132 13.42 10.74 15.19
N LEU A 133 12.59 9.71 15.00
CA LEU A 133 11.43 9.76 14.11
C LEU A 133 10.34 10.71 14.62
N GLU A 134 10.37 11.11 15.90
CA GLU A 134 9.47 12.16 16.44
C GLU A 134 9.56 13.48 15.66
N ILE A 135 10.66 13.75 14.94
CA ILE A 135 10.77 14.90 14.02
C ILE A 135 9.67 14.90 12.94
N LEU A 136 9.13 13.73 12.57
CA LEU A 136 8.06 13.59 11.58
C LEU A 136 6.71 14.08 12.12
N ASP A 137 6.54 14.08 13.45
CA ASP A 137 5.35 14.60 14.13
C ASP A 137 5.53 16.08 14.53
N SER A 138 6.69 16.42 15.12
CA SER A 138 6.97 17.79 15.61
C SER A 138 7.35 18.77 14.50
N GLY A 139 7.88 18.27 13.39
CA GLY A 139 8.45 19.07 12.29
C GLY A 139 9.84 19.64 12.57
N TRP A 140 10.39 19.47 13.78
CA TRP A 140 11.73 19.96 14.13
C TRP A 140 12.31 19.29 15.39
N ILE A 141 13.63 19.30 15.50
CA ILE A 141 14.39 18.90 16.69
C ILE A 141 15.62 19.79 16.89
N VAL A 142 16.19 19.80 18.10
CA VAL A 142 17.52 20.40 18.35
C VAL A 142 18.54 19.27 18.54
N ARG A 143 19.60 19.27 17.74
CA ARG A 143 20.70 18.30 17.82
C ARG A 143 22.02 19.03 17.75
N ASN A 144 22.90 18.80 18.73
CA ASN A 144 24.21 19.49 18.83
C ASN A 144 24.07 21.02 18.70
N GLU A 145 23.14 21.59 19.47
CA GLU A 145 22.82 23.04 19.47
C GLU A 145 22.29 23.59 18.12
N SER A 146 22.10 22.73 17.13
CA SER A 146 21.58 23.08 15.81
C SER A 146 20.11 22.68 15.69
N LEU A 147 19.29 23.61 15.17
CA LEU A 147 17.90 23.32 14.83
C LEU A 147 17.85 22.57 13.48
N LEU A 148 17.21 21.41 13.49
CA LEU A 148 16.90 20.64 12.28
C LEU A 148 15.39 20.63 12.08
N SER A 149 14.94 20.93 10.88
CA SER A 149 13.52 20.94 10.54
C SER A 149 13.22 19.89 9.47
N PHE A 150 12.08 19.22 9.62
CA PHE A 150 11.51 18.34 8.60
C PHE A 150 10.33 19.03 7.94
N PHE A 151 10.36 19.13 6.62
CA PHE A 151 9.26 19.72 5.84
C PHE A 151 8.91 18.82 4.66
N CYS A 152 7.66 18.38 4.61
CA CYS A 152 7.15 17.58 3.51
C CYS A 152 6.93 18.44 2.25
N GLN A 153 7.38 17.95 1.10
CA GLN A 153 7.34 18.70 -0.16
C GLN A 153 6.02 18.55 -0.96
N ALA A 154 5.16 17.60 -0.58
CA ALA A 154 3.94 17.30 -1.32
C ALA A 154 2.82 16.78 -0.41
N ASN A 155 1.57 16.91 -0.87
CA ASN A 155 0.41 16.36 -0.17
C ASN A 155 0.07 14.93 -0.57
N ALA A 156 0.66 14.42 -1.65
CA ALA A 156 0.47 13.08 -2.15
C ALA A 156 1.75 12.57 -2.83
N LEU A 157 1.95 11.25 -2.80
CA LEU A 157 2.96 10.54 -3.56
C LEU A 157 2.27 9.76 -4.68
N GLY A 158 2.71 9.94 -5.92
CA GLY A 158 2.30 9.11 -7.06
C GLY A 158 3.32 8.01 -7.32
N ALA A 159 2.87 6.76 -7.42
CA ALA A 159 3.71 5.62 -7.78
C ALA A 159 3.06 4.81 -8.91
N ILE A 160 3.82 4.52 -9.96
CA ILE A 160 3.42 3.63 -11.05
C ILE A 160 4.24 2.35 -10.90
N LEU A 161 3.57 1.24 -10.65
CA LEU A 161 4.21 -0.04 -10.40
C LEU A 161 4.21 -0.89 -11.67
N PRO A 162 5.27 -1.66 -11.93
CA PRO A 162 5.30 -2.58 -13.05
C PRO A 162 4.50 -3.85 -12.74
N SER A 163 4.16 -4.63 -13.77
CA SER A 163 3.38 -5.87 -13.63
C SER A 163 4.20 -7.10 -13.22
N ASN A 164 5.53 -6.96 -13.05
CA ASN A 164 6.47 -8.06 -12.85
C ASN A 164 7.13 -8.10 -11.46
N SER A 165 6.63 -7.28 -10.51
CA SER A 165 7.19 -7.15 -9.15
C SER A 165 6.58 -8.10 -8.14
#